data_AF-A0A970HYJ7-F1
#
_entry.id   AF-A0A970HYJ7-F1
#
_cell.length_a   1.000
_cell.length_b   1.000
_cell.length_c   1.000
_cell.angle_alpha   90.00
_cell.angle_beta   90.00
_cell.angle_gamma   90.00
#
_symmetry.space_group_name_H-M   'P 1'
#
loop_
_entity.id
_entity.type
_entity.pdbx_description
1 polymer ?
#
loop_
_entity_poly.entity_id
_entity_poly.type
_entity_poly.pdbx_seq_one_letter_code
_entity_poly.pdbx_strand_id
1 'polypeptide(L)'
;MFRQVKQVVSYADDVYVWVYLDYVDRVLRYEAFVVGYDDFGRKSTLEFVLEEGVLDNIHEVPLIRELMRAVDADSAWVSSFRFTSEGRLITSPPLLQFYACLNNDQRDALHAYFAEREREIKKERRPRWTRMLRALGYDVIPSL
;
A
#
# COMPACT_ATOMS: atom_id res chain seq x y z
N MET A 1 35.23 5.22 26.35
CA MET A 1 33.81 5.56 26.19
C MET A 1 33.52 5.55 24.69
N PHE A 2 32.98 4.45 24.15
CA PHE A 2 32.66 4.37 22.73
C PHE A 2 31.47 5.28 22.45
N ARG A 3 31.65 6.23 21.54
CA ARG A 3 30.57 7.09 21.05
C ARG A 3 29.59 6.19 20.30
N GLN A 4 28.42 5.96 20.86
CA GLN A 4 27.36 5.22 20.20
C GLN A 4 27.01 5.96 18.91
N VAL A 5 27.36 5.37 17.76
CA VAL A 5 27.03 5.93 16.45
C VAL A 5 25.52 5.79 16.30
N LYS A 6 24.81 6.92 16.20
CA LYS A 6 23.38 6.89 15.87
C LYS A 6 23.24 6.36 14.45
N GLN A 7 22.38 5.37 14.28
CA GLN A 7 22.00 4.92 12.94
C GLN A 7 21.30 6.06 12.20
N VAL A 8 21.63 6.19 10.92
CA VAL A 8 21.11 7.25 10.05
C VAL A 8 20.03 6.65 9.16
N VAL A 9 18.91 7.35 9.03
CA VAL A 9 17.86 7.05 8.05
C VAL A 9 17.78 8.20 7.07
N SER A 10 17.96 7.91 5.79
CA SER A 10 17.61 8.82 4.71
C SER A 10 16.12 8.76 4.45
N TYR A 11 15.41 9.84 4.70
CA TYR A 11 13.96 9.86 4.53
C TYR A 11 13.54 9.61 3.08
N ALA A 12 14.24 10.21 2.11
CA ALA A 12 13.92 10.03 0.70
C ALA A 12 14.19 8.60 0.24
N ASP A 13 15.28 8.00 0.71
CA ASP A 13 15.78 6.74 0.17
C ASP A 13 15.29 5.52 0.94
N ASP A 14 15.10 5.62 2.26
CA ASP A 14 14.92 4.44 3.12
C ASP A 14 13.47 4.29 3.61
N VAL A 15 12.71 5.38 3.62
CA VAL A 15 11.29 5.35 4.00
C VAL A 15 10.44 5.08 2.77
N TYR A 16 9.69 4.00 2.77
CA TYR A 16 8.78 3.63 1.69
C TYR A 16 7.34 3.65 2.17
N VAL A 17 6.43 3.83 1.22
CA VAL A 17 5.00 3.66 1.41
C VAL A 17 4.53 2.70 0.34
N TRP A 18 3.70 1.74 0.73
CA TRP A 18 3.04 0.84 -0.19
C TRP A 18 1.53 0.96 0.00
N VAL A 19 0.81 1.24 -1.07
CA VAL A 19 -0.65 1.27 -1.11
C VAL A 19 -1.17 0.00 -1.79
N TYR A 20 -2.17 -0.63 -1.20
CA TYR A 20 -2.76 -1.85 -1.73
C TYR A 20 -4.25 -1.98 -1.38
N LEU A 21 -4.94 -2.85 -2.13
CA LEU A 21 -6.34 -3.19 -1.85
C LEU A 21 -6.40 -4.34 -0.85
N ASP A 22 -7.06 -4.12 0.27
CA ASP A 22 -7.36 -5.18 1.23
C ASP A 22 -8.58 -5.98 0.77
N TYR A 23 -8.38 -7.28 0.58
CA TYR A 23 -9.41 -8.22 0.15
C TYR A 23 -10.48 -8.45 1.20
N VAL A 24 -10.11 -8.50 2.48
CA VAL A 24 -11.02 -8.85 3.56
C VAL A 24 -11.96 -7.68 3.83
N ASP A 25 -11.37 -6.49 3.99
CA ASP A 25 -12.09 -5.31 4.45
C ASP A 25 -12.61 -4.44 3.30
N ARG A 26 -12.21 -4.71 2.05
CA ARG A 26 -12.60 -3.95 0.85
C ARG A 26 -12.28 -2.46 0.98
N VAL A 27 -11.10 -2.18 1.51
CA VAL A 27 -10.57 -0.83 1.66
C VAL A 27 -9.22 -0.71 0.97
N LEU A 28 -8.86 0.52 0.64
CA LEU A 28 -7.51 0.89 0.25
C LEU A 28 -6.68 1.10 1.52
N ARG A 29 -5.61 0.33 1.69
CA ARG A 29 -4.68 0.45 2.82
C ARG A 29 -3.34 1.02 2.36
N TYR A 30 -2.60 1.58 3.31
CA TYR A 30 -1.19 1.86 3.14
C TYR A 30 -0.37 1.33 4.31
N GLU A 31 0.87 0.98 4.00
CA GLU A 31 1.91 0.68 4.98
C GLU A 31 3.12 1.56 4.69
N ALA A 32 3.62 2.23 5.73
CA ALA A 32 4.86 2.97 5.69
C ALA A 32 5.93 2.21 6.46
N PHE A 33 7.10 2.02 5.87
CA PHE A 33 8.16 1.20 6.46
C PHE A 33 9.54 1.75 6.13
N VAL A 34 10.53 1.33 6.91
CA VAL A 34 11.95 1.59 6.67
C VAL A 34 12.59 0.31 6.14
N VAL A 35 13.42 0.44 5.11
CA VAL A 35 14.28 -0.65 4.65
C VAL A 35 15.64 -0.58 5.32
N GLY A 36 16.18 -1.74 5.67
CA GLY A 36 17.50 -1.84 6.29
C GLY A 36 18.60 -2.00 5.26
N TYR A 37 19.82 -2.14 5.78
CA TYR A 37 21.01 -2.43 5.00
C TYR A 37 21.77 -3.62 5.62
N ASP A 38 22.34 -4.48 4.79
CA ASP A 38 23.22 -5.56 5.26
C ASP A 38 24.62 -5.04 5.65
N ASP A 39 25.47 -5.93 6.17
CA ASP A 39 26.85 -5.60 6.56
C ASP A 39 27.72 -5.09 5.39
N PHE A 40 27.26 -5.25 4.15
CA PHE A 40 27.92 -4.77 2.94
C PHE A 40 27.34 -3.44 2.42
N GLY A 41 26.40 -2.83 3.16
CA GLY A 41 25.75 -1.59 2.77
C GLY A 41 24.78 -1.73 1.59
N ARG A 42 24.28 -2.95 1.33
CA ARG A 42 23.24 -3.18 0.31
C ARG A 42 21.87 -3.10 0.97
N LYS A 43 20.90 -2.49 0.28
CA LYS A 43 19.51 -2.50 0.74
C LYS A 43 19.06 -3.93 0.97
N SER A 44 18.61 -4.21 2.18
CA SER A 44 18.03 -5.49 2.56
C SER A 44 16.50 -5.38 2.50
N THR A 45 15.81 -6.24 3.24
CA THR A 45 14.35 -6.22 3.34
C THR A 45 13.86 -5.14 4.30
N LEU A 46 12.56 -5.14 4.57
CA LEU A 46 11.93 -4.34 5.61
C LEU A 46 12.67 -4.50 6.95
N GLU A 47 13.06 -3.37 7.55
CA GLU A 47 13.63 -3.32 8.90
C GLU A 47 12.50 -3.20 9.93
N PHE A 48 11.58 -2.26 9.72
CA PHE A 48 10.37 -2.11 10.54
C PHE A 48 9.28 -1.28 9.85
N VAL A 49 8.04 -1.46 10.31
CA VAL A 49 6.87 -0.66 9.91
C VAL A 49 6.76 0.57 10.80
N LEU A 50 6.59 1.74 10.19
CA LEU A 50 6.34 3.01 10.85
C LEU A 50 4.86 3.20 11.18
N GLU A 51 4.00 2.90 10.22
CA GLU A 51 2.58 3.18 10.30
C GLU A 51 1.80 2.33 9.30
N GLU A 52 0.66 1.82 9.73
CA GLU A 52 -0.35 1.21 8.87
C GLU A 52 -1.61 2.06 8.93
N GLY A 53 -2.32 2.20 7.81
CA GLY A 53 -3.54 3.00 7.77
C GLY A 53 -4.51 2.57 6.69
N VAL A 54 -5.78 2.94 6.89
CA VAL A 54 -6.86 2.81 5.92
C VAL A 54 -7.06 4.18 5.28
N LEU A 55 -7.11 4.22 3.96
CA LEU A 55 -7.36 5.43 3.17
C LEU A 55 -8.85 5.62 2.94
N ASP A 56 -9.44 4.76 2.12
CA ASP A 56 -10.80 4.92 1.60
C ASP A 56 -11.44 3.55 1.39
N ASN A 57 -12.77 3.48 1.39
CA ASN A 57 -13.43 2.27 0.91
C ASN A 57 -13.26 2.17 -0.62
N ILE A 58 -13.07 0.96 -1.15
CA ILE A 58 -12.79 0.79 -2.59
C ILE A 58 -13.88 1.35 -3.51
N HIS A 59 -15.13 1.40 -3.04
CA HIS A 59 -16.27 1.90 -3.81
C HIS A 59 -16.38 3.43 -3.84
N GLU A 60 -15.67 4.10 -2.92
CA GLU A 60 -15.61 5.57 -2.85
C GLU A 60 -14.59 6.12 -3.84
N VAL A 61 -13.53 5.33 -4.14
CA VAL A 61 -12.52 5.68 -5.14
C VAL A 61 -13.10 5.60 -6.56
N PRO A 62 -13.22 6.72 -7.30
CA PRO A 62 -13.88 6.73 -8.60
C PRO A 62 -13.27 5.76 -9.61
N LEU A 63 -11.93 5.74 -9.70
CA LEU A 63 -11.20 4.83 -10.59
C LEU A 63 -11.54 3.36 -10.31
N ILE A 64 -11.46 2.94 -9.05
CA ILE A 64 -11.70 1.54 -8.68
C ILE A 64 -13.17 1.18 -8.95
N ARG A 65 -14.10 2.07 -8.62
CA ARG A 65 -15.53 1.88 -8.93
C ARG A 65 -15.78 1.74 -10.43
N GLU A 66 -15.12 2.51 -11.27
CA GLU A 66 -15.23 2.41 -12.73
C GLU A 66 -14.65 1.10 -13.25
N LEU A 67 -13.48 0.70 -12.75
CA LEU A 67 -12.88 -0.60 -13.09
C LEU A 67 -13.77 -1.77 -12.68
N MET A 68 -14.37 -1.73 -11.48
CA MET A 68 -15.31 -2.76 -11.03
C MET A 68 -16.51 -2.87 -11.97
N ARG A 69 -17.09 -1.73 -12.38
CA ARG A 69 -18.21 -1.70 -13.34
C ARG A 69 -17.81 -2.27 -14.71
N ALA A 70 -16.61 -1.96 -15.19
CA ALA A 70 -16.11 -2.47 -16.46
C ALA A 70 -15.93 -4.00 -16.40
N VAL A 71 -15.37 -4.51 -15.31
CA VAL A 71 -15.22 -5.95 -15.07
C VAL A 71 -16.58 -6.64 -15.02
N ASP A 72 -17.57 -6.06 -14.33
CA ASP A 72 -18.93 -6.59 -14.25
C ASP A 72 -19.63 -6.63 -15.62
N ALA A 73 -19.38 -5.63 -16.47
CA ALA A 73 -19.98 -5.52 -17.80
C ALA A 73 -19.42 -6.51 -18.82
N ASP A 74 -18.09 -6.72 -18.83
CA ASP A 74 -17.43 -7.69 -19.71
C ASP A 74 -17.62 -9.13 -19.23
N SER A 75 -17.85 -9.32 -17.94
CA SER A 75 -17.92 -10.63 -17.31
C SER A 75 -19.36 -11.07 -17.09
N ALA A 76 -20.09 -11.40 -18.16
CA ALA A 76 -21.43 -12.03 -18.08
C ALA A 76 -21.45 -13.32 -17.22
N TRP A 77 -20.28 -13.92 -16.93
CA TRP A 77 -20.09 -15.11 -16.08
C TRP A 77 -19.74 -14.83 -14.61
N VAL A 78 -19.38 -13.59 -14.22
CA VAL A 78 -18.96 -13.24 -12.84
C VAL A 78 -20.11 -12.69 -12.00
N SER A 79 -21.33 -12.64 -12.56
CA SER A 79 -22.57 -12.40 -11.82
C SER A 79 -23.01 -13.59 -10.92
N SER A 80 -22.14 -14.58 -10.70
CA SER A 80 -22.45 -15.64 -9.74
C SER A 80 -22.43 -15.03 -8.33
N PHE A 81 -23.59 -14.58 -7.88
CA PHE A 81 -23.96 -14.61 -6.47
C PHE A 81 -23.56 -15.98 -5.93
N ARG A 82 -22.42 -16.07 -5.25
CA ARG A 82 -22.04 -17.33 -4.61
C ARG A 82 -22.74 -17.36 -3.28
N PHE A 83 -23.44 -18.44 -2.98
CA PHE A 83 -24.04 -18.60 -1.66
C PHE A 83 -23.09 -19.48 -0.82
N THR A 84 -22.92 -19.15 0.46
CA THR A 84 -22.32 -20.12 1.39
C THR A 84 -23.23 -21.36 1.49
N SER A 85 -22.73 -22.46 2.06
CA SER A 85 -23.58 -23.63 2.40
C SER A 85 -24.73 -23.28 3.36
N GLU A 86 -24.66 -22.11 4.01
CA GLU A 86 -25.69 -21.53 4.88
C GLU A 86 -26.62 -20.55 4.15
N GLY A 87 -26.50 -20.40 2.82
CA GLY A 87 -27.36 -19.53 2.02
C GLY A 87 -27.06 -18.04 2.13
N ARG A 88 -25.86 -17.64 2.57
CA ARG A 88 -25.47 -16.21 2.61
C ARG A 88 -24.90 -15.76 1.28
N LEU A 89 -25.38 -14.60 0.80
CA LEU A 89 -24.96 -13.99 -0.45
C LEU A 89 -23.51 -13.50 -0.39
N ILE A 90 -22.65 -14.01 -1.27
CA ILE A 90 -21.29 -13.52 -1.52
C ILE A 90 -21.38 -12.63 -2.76
N THR A 91 -21.34 -11.31 -2.54
CA THR A 91 -21.79 -10.30 -3.51
C THR A 91 -20.69 -9.72 -4.40
N SER A 92 -19.46 -10.23 -4.39
CA SER A 92 -18.42 -9.71 -5.30
C SER A 92 -17.37 -10.76 -5.63
N PRO A 93 -16.78 -10.73 -6.83
CA PRO A 93 -15.59 -11.52 -7.12
C PRO A 93 -14.51 -11.23 -6.06
N PRO A 94 -13.76 -12.24 -5.61
CA PRO A 94 -12.57 -12.01 -4.80
C PRO A 94 -11.67 -10.96 -5.46
N LEU A 95 -10.97 -10.11 -4.71
CA LEU A 95 -10.07 -9.11 -5.31
C LEU A 95 -9.05 -9.75 -6.26
N LEU A 96 -8.65 -10.99 -5.99
CA LEU A 96 -7.84 -11.79 -6.90
C LEU A 96 -8.46 -11.94 -8.30
N GLN A 97 -9.77 -12.20 -8.37
CA GLN A 97 -10.51 -12.25 -9.63
C GLN A 97 -10.66 -10.86 -10.25
N PHE A 98 -10.88 -9.81 -9.44
CA PHE A 98 -10.89 -8.43 -9.94
C PHE A 98 -9.58 -8.09 -10.67
N TYR A 99 -8.42 -8.29 -10.04
CA TYR A 99 -7.11 -8.06 -10.66
C TYR A 99 -6.86 -8.94 -11.91
N ALA A 100 -7.32 -10.19 -11.88
CA ALA A 100 -7.18 -11.10 -13.01
C ALA A 100 -7.99 -10.64 -14.23
N CYS A 101 -9.15 -10.03 -14.01
CA CYS A 101 -10.02 -9.49 -15.06
C CYS A 101 -9.54 -8.16 -15.64
N LEU A 102 -8.65 -7.44 -14.96
CA LEU A 102 -8.09 -6.19 -15.51
C LEU A 102 -7.15 -6.48 -16.68
N ASN A 103 -7.32 -5.73 -17.77
CA ASN A 103 -6.33 -5.68 -18.84
C ASN A 103 -5.08 -4.88 -18.41
N ASN A 104 -4.03 -4.86 -19.24
CA ASN A 104 -2.77 -4.20 -18.88
C ASN A 104 -2.95 -2.69 -18.63
N ASP A 105 -3.68 -1.99 -19.50
CA ASP A 105 -3.92 -0.54 -19.34
C ASP A 105 -4.68 -0.21 -18.04
N GLN A 106 -5.64 -1.07 -17.66
CA GLN A 106 -6.39 -0.93 -16.41
C GLN A 106 -5.52 -1.21 -15.18
N ARG A 107 -4.62 -2.21 -15.25
CA ARG A 107 -3.64 -2.48 -14.18
C ARG A 107 -2.65 -1.33 -14.04
N ASP A 108 -2.17 -0.80 -15.17
CA ASP A 108 -1.24 0.32 -15.19
C ASP A 108 -1.89 1.58 -14.61
N ALA A 109 -3.16 1.85 -14.94
CA ALA A 109 -3.93 2.94 -14.34
C ALA A 109 -4.09 2.77 -12.82
N LEU A 110 -4.40 1.56 -12.36
CA LEU A 110 -4.54 1.26 -10.93
C LEU A 110 -3.20 1.41 -10.19
N HIS A 111 -2.11 0.90 -10.75
CA HIS A 111 -0.77 1.04 -10.17
C HIS A 111 -0.28 2.50 -10.19
N ALA A 112 -0.59 3.26 -11.24
CA ALA A 112 -0.29 4.68 -11.29
C ALA A 112 -1.02 5.46 -10.19
N TYR A 113 -2.28 5.11 -9.94
CA TYR A 113 -3.06 5.67 -8.83
C TYR A 113 -2.43 5.33 -7.47
N PHE A 114 -2.02 4.08 -7.22
CA PHE A 114 -1.32 3.72 -5.99
C PHE A 114 -0.01 4.47 -5.82
N ALA A 115 0.82 4.54 -6.87
CA ALA A 115 2.08 5.26 -6.84
C ALA A 115 1.88 6.77 -6.57
N GLU A 116 0.79 7.36 -7.04
CA GLU A 116 0.43 8.73 -6.69
C GLU A 116 0.08 8.87 -5.21
N ARG A 117 -0.80 8.00 -4.69
CA ARG A 117 -1.17 8.00 -3.27
C ARG A 117 0.03 7.76 -2.36
N GLU A 118 0.92 6.83 -2.71
CA GLU A 118 2.18 6.58 -1.98
C GLU A 118 3.04 7.84 -1.87
N ARG A 119 3.22 8.57 -2.98
CA ARG A 119 3.97 9.84 -2.99
C ARG A 119 3.30 10.90 -2.12
N GLU A 120 1.99 11.03 -2.21
CA GLU A 120 1.21 11.99 -1.42
C GLU A 120 1.31 11.71 0.07
N ILE A 121 1.08 10.46 0.49
CA ILE A 121 1.17 10.03 1.88
C ILE A 121 2.60 10.23 2.40
N LYS A 122 3.62 9.80 1.63
CA LYS A 122 5.02 9.99 2.01
C LYS A 122 5.38 11.46 2.20
N LYS A 123 4.79 12.36 1.42
CA LYS A 123 4.99 13.81 1.56
C LYS A 123 4.24 14.38 2.76
N GLU A 124 2.96 14.06 2.90
CA GLU A 124 2.08 14.56 3.96
C GLU A 124 2.55 14.11 5.35
N ARG A 125 2.90 12.82 5.49
CA ARG A 125 3.26 12.22 6.77
C ARG A 125 4.72 12.47 7.18
N ARG A 126 5.54 13.08 6.31
CA ARG A 126 6.96 13.34 6.56
C ARG A 126 7.26 13.98 7.92
N PRO A 127 6.57 15.05 8.36
CA PRO A 127 6.85 15.66 9.66
C PRO A 127 6.53 14.72 10.84
N ARG A 128 5.54 13.85 10.70
CA ARG A 128 5.17 12.86 11.72
C ARG A 128 6.19 11.74 11.78
N TRP A 129 6.50 11.11 10.66
CA TRP A 129 7.44 9.98 10.62
C TRP A 129 8.87 10.39 10.95
N THR A 130 9.30 11.58 10.54
CA THR A 130 10.60 12.12 10.97
C THR A 130 10.70 12.26 12.49
N ARG A 131 9.61 12.70 13.15
CA ARG A 131 9.57 12.77 14.62
C ARG A 131 9.60 11.38 15.26
N MET A 132 8.86 10.41 14.70
CA MET A 132 8.87 9.03 15.18
C MET A 132 10.27 8.40 15.08
N LEU A 133 10.91 8.51 13.92
CA LEU A 133 12.27 8.01 13.70
C LEU A 133 13.29 8.63 14.67
N ARG A 134 13.22 9.94 14.88
CA ARG A 134 14.09 10.62 15.86
C ARG A 134 13.82 10.16 17.30
N ALA A 135 12.56 9.90 17.65
CA ALA A 135 12.19 9.37 18.95
C ALA A 135 12.69 7.93 19.16
N LEU A 136 12.79 7.14 18.09
CA LEU A 136 13.40 5.81 18.08
C LEU A 136 14.95 5.85 18.15
N GLY A 137 15.55 7.04 18.10
CA GLY A 137 17.00 7.24 18.26
C GLY A 137 17.78 7.39 16.95
N TYR A 138 17.12 7.33 15.79
CA TYR A 138 17.75 7.53 14.49
C TYR A 138 18.07 9.01 14.26
N ASP A 139 19.18 9.27 13.56
CA ASP A 139 19.39 10.55 12.91
C ASP A 139 18.71 10.52 11.53
N VAL A 140 17.92 11.55 11.20
CA VAL A 140 17.09 11.54 9.99
C VAL A 140 17.52 12.66 9.07
N ILE A 141 18.07 12.27 7.93
CA ILE A 141 18.52 13.18 6.88
C ILE A 141 17.53 13.21 5.71
N PRO A 142 17.50 14.29 4.90
CA PRO A 142 16.57 14.39 3.77
C PRO A 142 16.80 13.33 2.68
N SER A 143 18.05 13.10 2.30
CA SER A 143 18.52 12.17 1.26
C SER A 143 19.97 11.78 1.55
N LEU A 144 20.45 10.65 1.00
CA LEU A 144 21.88 10.29 0.98
C LEU A 144 22.70 11.16 0.01
#